data_AF-A0A2N8M2S8-F1
#
_entry.id   AF-A0A2N8M2S8-F1
#
_cell.length_a   1.000
_cell.length_b   1.000
_cell.length_c   1.000
_cell.angle_alpha   90.00
_cell.angle_beta   90.00
_cell.angle_gamma   90.00
#
_symmetry.space_group_name_H-M   'P 1'
#
loop_
_entity.id
_entity.type
_entity.pdbx_description
1 polymer ?
#
loop_
_entity_poly.entity_id
_entity_poly.type
_entity_poly.pdbx_seq_one_letter_code
_entity_poly.pdbx_strand_id
1 'polypeptide(L)'
;MDKMMKWRLWISAIVLLVVLAVAFHTLVWQRHQIPVSGVRVTTETGAEGQDWLISLYDQGQQRWQANEEGYRLVIERLGQDAFDLDISYQNGESQRRIRQRVRLNPGLTLVAAFGPDQHSHTPHRVLIDRQISDSP
;
A
#
# COMPACT_ATOMS: atom_id res chain seq x y z
N MET A 1 46.21 22.19 -8.88
CA MET A 1 44.89 21.70 -9.34
C MET A 1 44.33 22.74 -10.28
N ASP A 2 44.41 22.48 -11.58
CA ASP A 2 44.18 23.49 -12.62
C ASP A 2 42.74 24.02 -12.55
N LYS A 3 42.59 25.32 -12.81
CA LYS A 3 41.31 26.06 -12.73
C LYS A 3 40.19 25.36 -13.53
N MET A 4 40.56 24.70 -14.64
CA MET A 4 39.67 23.87 -15.46
C MET A 4 39.21 22.56 -14.79
N MET A 5 40.08 21.85 -14.06
CA MET A 5 39.71 20.64 -13.31
C MET A 5 38.70 20.95 -12.20
N LYS A 6 38.88 22.07 -11.50
CA LYS A 6 37.98 22.51 -10.43
C LYS A 6 36.58 22.83 -10.98
N TRP A 7 36.50 23.46 -12.15
CA TRP A 7 35.21 23.80 -12.79
C TRP A 7 34.45 22.57 -13.28
N ARG A 8 35.15 21.58 -13.87
CA ARG A 8 34.55 20.30 -14.27
C ARG A 8 34.01 19.51 -13.08
N LEU A 9 34.70 19.55 -11.93
CA LEU A 9 34.22 18.92 -10.69
C LEU A 9 32.94 19.57 -10.16
N TRP A 10 32.84 20.89 -10.19
CA TRP A 10 31.61 21.60 -9.81
C TRP A 10 30.43 21.27 -10.70
N ILE A 11 30.63 21.25 -12.03
CA ILE A 11 29.58 20.87 -12.97
C ILE A 11 29.13 19.42 -12.73
N SER A 12 30.08 18.50 -12.53
CA SER A 12 29.76 17.10 -12.22
C SER A 12 28.96 16.96 -10.91
N ALA A 13 29.35 17.69 -9.86
CA ALA A 13 28.65 17.68 -8.57
C ALA A 13 27.22 18.21 -8.70
N ILE A 14 27.02 19.29 -9.46
CA ILE A 14 25.69 19.86 -9.72
C ILE A 14 24.83 18.87 -10.51
N VAL A 15 25.38 18.25 -11.56
CA VAL A 15 24.66 17.24 -12.35
C VAL A 15 24.24 16.06 -11.48
N LEU A 16 25.14 15.56 -10.62
CA LEU A 16 24.83 14.48 -9.69
C LEU A 16 23.71 14.88 -8.72
N LEU A 17 23.74 16.10 -8.17
CA LEU A 17 22.70 16.59 -7.27
C LEU A 17 21.34 16.70 -7.97
N VAL A 18 21.32 17.15 -9.23
CA VAL A 18 20.09 17.20 -10.03
C VAL A 18 19.56 15.79 -10.30
N VAL A 19 20.42 14.83 -10.65
CA VAL A 19 20.02 13.43 -10.85
C VAL A 19 19.42 12.85 -9.57
N LEU A 20 20.04 13.09 -8.41
CA LEU A 20 19.53 12.65 -7.12
C LEU A 20 18.19 13.31 -6.78
N ALA A 21 18.04 14.61 -7.05
CA ALA A 21 16.79 15.32 -6.81
C ALA A 21 15.65 14.79 -7.71
N VAL A 22 15.92 14.52 -8.99
CA VAL A 22 14.93 13.94 -9.90
C VAL A 22 14.58 12.50 -9.48
N ALA A 23 15.58 11.67 -9.15
CA ALA A 23 15.34 10.31 -8.67
C ALA A 23 14.54 10.30 -7.37
N PHE A 24 14.86 11.19 -6.43
CA PHE A 24 14.10 11.36 -5.20
C PHE A 24 12.66 11.79 -5.50
N HIS A 25 12.48 12.79 -6.36
CA HIS A 25 11.16 13.28 -6.74
C HIS A 25 10.32 12.19 -7.39
N THR A 26 10.84 11.44 -8.37
CA THR A 26 10.07 10.39 -9.05
C THR A 26 9.69 9.27 -8.10
N LEU A 27 10.61 8.84 -7.24
CA LEU A 27 10.41 7.72 -6.33
C LEU A 27 9.44 8.08 -5.20
N VAL A 28 9.53 9.29 -4.65
CA VAL A 28 8.58 9.80 -3.65
C VAL A 28 7.22 10.06 -4.29
N TRP A 29 7.17 10.70 -5.46
CA TRP A 29 5.91 11.03 -6.14
C TRP A 29 5.12 9.78 -6.53
N GLN A 30 5.76 8.78 -7.12
CA GLN A 30 5.12 7.50 -7.46
C GLN A 30 4.56 6.80 -6.22
N ARG A 31 5.25 6.89 -5.08
CA ARG A 31 4.75 6.34 -3.82
C ARG A 31 3.53 7.06 -3.26
N HIS A 32 3.22 8.29 -3.66
CA HIS A 32 2.05 9.03 -3.15
C HIS A 32 0.87 9.06 -4.12
N GLN A 33 1.04 8.62 -5.37
CA GLN A 33 -0.05 8.58 -6.33
C GLN A 33 -1.11 7.55 -5.94
N ILE A 34 -2.38 7.93 -6.03
CA ILE A 34 -3.49 6.98 -5.92
C ILE A 34 -3.36 5.99 -7.08
N PRO A 35 -3.25 4.68 -6.80
CA PRO A 35 -3.16 3.70 -7.88
C PRO A 35 -4.45 3.73 -8.71
N VAL A 36 -4.35 3.45 -10.01
CA VAL A 36 -5.49 3.47 -10.94
C VAL A 36 -6.59 2.48 -10.52
N SER A 37 -6.23 1.39 -9.85
CA SER A 37 -7.16 0.44 -9.25
C SER A 37 -7.96 1.00 -8.06
N GLY A 38 -7.59 2.18 -7.56
CA GLY A 38 -8.13 2.81 -6.37
C GLY A 38 -7.78 2.09 -5.07
N VAL A 39 -6.90 1.08 -5.11
CA VAL A 39 -6.52 0.29 -3.94
C VAL A 39 -5.02 0.10 -3.88
N ARG A 40 -4.47 0.27 -2.70
CA ARG A 40 -3.06 0.07 -2.39
C ARG A 40 -2.95 -0.92 -1.25
N VAL A 41 -2.03 -1.87 -1.37
CA VAL A 41 -1.70 -2.80 -0.30
C VAL A 41 -0.28 -2.53 0.14
N THR A 42 -0.11 -2.32 1.44
CA THR A 42 1.19 -2.20 2.07
C THR A 42 1.28 -3.15 3.25
N THR A 43 2.48 -3.67 3.45
CA THR A 43 2.75 -4.60 4.52
C THR A 43 3.71 -3.93 5.49
N GLU A 44 3.24 -3.70 6.70
CA GLU A 44 4.01 -3.07 7.76
C GLU A 44 4.39 -4.12 8.79
N THR A 45 5.67 -4.19 9.14
CA THR A 45 6.14 -5.08 10.22
C THR A 45 6.33 -4.22 11.46
N GLY A 46 5.46 -4.40 12.44
CA GLY A 46 5.49 -3.70 13.72
C GLY A 46 6.04 -4.57 14.85
N ALA A 47 6.17 -3.98 16.04
CA ALA A 47 6.61 -4.69 17.25
C ALA A 47 5.65 -5.82 17.69
N GLU A 48 4.37 -5.72 17.30
CA GLU A 48 3.30 -6.66 17.67
C GLU A 48 3.01 -7.73 16.60
N GLY A 49 3.63 -7.64 15.42
CA GLY A 49 3.39 -8.56 14.32
C GLY A 49 3.37 -7.87 12.95
N GLN A 50 2.76 -8.52 11.97
CA GLN A 50 2.71 -8.05 10.60
C GLN A 50 1.29 -7.56 10.26
N ASP A 51 1.22 -6.31 9.86
CA ASP A 51 -0.01 -5.63 9.49
C ASP A 51 -0.09 -5.49 7.97
N TRP A 52 -1.17 -6.02 7.40
CA TRP A 52 -1.55 -5.77 6.02
C TRP A 52 -2.50 -4.59 6.00
N LEU A 53 -2.00 -3.45 5.54
CA LEU A 53 -2.77 -2.22 5.37
C LEU A 53 -3.27 -2.12 3.92
N ILE A 54 -4.59 -2.14 3.76
CA ILE A 54 -5.25 -1.97 2.47
C ILE A 54 -5.86 -0.57 2.44
N SER A 55 -5.22 0.37 1.76
CA SER A 55 -5.79 1.71 1.54
C SER A 55 -6.77 1.66 0.38
N LEU A 56 -8.03 1.94 0.67
CA LEU A 56 -9.14 1.98 -0.28
C LEU A 56 -9.47 3.43 -0.60
N TYR A 57 -9.02 3.91 -1.75
CA TYR A 57 -9.32 5.25 -2.23
C TYR A 57 -10.70 5.26 -2.86
N ASP A 58 -11.64 5.90 -2.18
CA ASP A 58 -13.04 5.96 -2.56
C ASP A 58 -13.31 7.21 -3.38
N GLN A 59 -13.36 7.04 -4.71
CA GLN A 59 -13.71 8.07 -5.68
C GLN A 59 -15.09 7.80 -6.31
N GLY A 60 -15.95 7.03 -5.62
CA GLY A 60 -17.28 6.66 -6.10
C GLY A 60 -17.34 5.38 -6.92
N GLN A 61 -16.22 4.66 -7.11
CA GLN A 61 -16.26 3.34 -7.74
C GLN A 61 -17.01 2.29 -6.90
N GLN A 62 -17.50 1.25 -7.61
CA GLN A 62 -18.23 0.13 -7.02
C GLN A 62 -17.35 -1.07 -6.71
N ARG A 63 -16.13 -1.12 -7.27
CA ARG A 63 -15.25 -2.28 -7.16
C ARG A 63 -13.80 -1.87 -7.16
N TRP A 64 -13.03 -2.49 -6.27
CA TRP A 64 -11.57 -2.39 -6.20
C TRP A 64 -10.97 -3.76 -6.38
N GLN A 65 -9.86 -3.82 -7.09
CA GLN A 65 -9.16 -5.07 -7.34
C GLN A 65 -7.64 -4.85 -7.38
N ALA A 66 -6.91 -5.73 -6.73
CA ALA A 66 -5.46 -5.84 -6.87
C ALA A 66 -5.06 -7.30 -6.97
N ASN A 67 -4.04 -7.57 -7.77
CA ASN A 67 -3.53 -8.90 -8.01
C ASN A 67 -2.03 -8.78 -8.28
N GLU A 68 -1.24 -9.17 -7.28
CA GLU A 68 0.22 -9.14 -7.33
C GLU A 68 0.77 -10.47 -6.80
N GLU A 69 2.09 -10.61 -6.80
CA GLU A 69 2.73 -11.79 -6.25
C GLU A 69 2.45 -11.88 -4.74
N GLY A 70 1.91 -13.02 -4.30
CA GLY A 70 1.56 -13.26 -2.91
C GLY A 70 0.19 -12.73 -2.47
N TYR A 71 -0.58 -12.02 -3.31
CA TYR A 71 -1.98 -11.72 -2.98
C TYR A 71 -2.91 -11.38 -4.16
N ARG A 72 -4.19 -11.59 -3.90
CA ARG A 72 -5.30 -11.13 -4.71
C ARG A 72 -6.38 -10.59 -3.79
N LEU A 73 -6.92 -9.42 -4.10
CA LEU A 73 -8.10 -8.89 -3.42
C LEU A 73 -9.13 -8.39 -4.41
N VAL A 74 -10.39 -8.58 -4.05
CA VAL A 74 -11.55 -7.98 -4.68
C VAL A 74 -12.42 -7.42 -3.55
N ILE A 75 -12.78 -6.15 -3.65
CA ILE A 75 -13.68 -5.48 -2.73
C ILE A 75 -14.81 -4.88 -3.54
N GLU A 76 -16.05 -5.24 -3.22
CA GLU A 76 -17.24 -4.74 -3.91
C GLU A 76 -18.08 -3.91 -2.96
N ARG A 77 -18.54 -2.75 -3.44
CA ARG A 77 -19.48 -1.91 -2.72
C ARG A 77 -20.88 -2.52 -2.86
N LEU A 78 -21.54 -2.75 -1.73
CA LEU A 78 -22.92 -3.20 -1.65
C LEU A 78 -23.88 -2.06 -1.27
N GLY A 79 -23.36 -0.99 -0.64
CA GLY A 79 -24.12 0.17 -0.21
C GLY A 79 -23.24 1.37 0.13
N GLN A 80 -23.75 2.32 0.91
CA GLN A 80 -23.01 3.53 1.27
C GLN A 80 -21.75 3.21 2.10
N ASP A 81 -21.88 2.27 3.04
CA ASP A 81 -20.84 1.81 3.97
C ASP A 81 -20.69 0.28 3.97
N ALA A 82 -21.53 -0.46 3.24
CA ALA A 82 -21.47 -1.93 3.18
C ALA A 82 -20.61 -2.42 2.01
N PHE A 83 -19.72 -3.37 2.29
CA PHE A 83 -18.76 -3.93 1.32
C PHE A 83 -18.66 -5.45 1.44
N ASP A 84 -18.48 -6.12 0.30
CA ASP A 84 -18.11 -7.53 0.22
C ASP A 84 -16.59 -7.63 0.00
N LEU A 85 -15.91 -8.37 0.86
CA LEU A 85 -14.47 -8.59 0.78
C LEU A 85 -14.19 -10.02 0.32
N ASP A 86 -13.33 -10.16 -0.69
CA ASP A 86 -12.69 -11.42 -1.05
C ASP A 86 -11.18 -11.18 -1.18
N ILE A 87 -10.45 -11.44 -0.09
CA ILE A 87 -9.02 -11.17 0.03
C ILE A 87 -8.31 -12.50 0.23
N SER A 88 -7.41 -12.87 -0.68
CA SER A 88 -6.52 -14.01 -0.55
C SER A 88 -5.08 -13.55 -0.55
N TYR A 89 -4.28 -14.02 0.38
CA TYR A 89 -2.88 -13.64 0.49
C TYR A 89 -2.04 -14.81 1.03
N GLN A 90 -0.75 -14.74 0.76
CA GLN A 90 0.24 -15.68 1.24
C GLN A 90 0.95 -15.08 2.45
N ASN A 91 1.05 -15.87 3.51
CA ASN A 91 1.78 -15.55 4.73
C ASN A 91 2.77 -16.67 5.01
N GLY A 92 4.04 -16.45 4.65
CA GLY A 92 5.04 -17.51 4.62
C GLY A 92 4.60 -18.64 3.69
N GLU A 93 4.46 -19.85 4.23
CA GLU A 93 4.02 -21.03 3.50
C GLU A 93 2.48 -21.21 3.51
N SER A 94 1.76 -20.42 4.30
CA SER A 94 0.30 -20.52 4.42
C SER A 94 -0.43 -19.62 3.44
N GLN A 95 -1.45 -20.16 2.77
CA GLN A 95 -2.43 -19.36 2.06
C GLN A 95 -3.62 -19.04 2.98
N ARG A 96 -3.95 -17.76 3.10
CA ARG A 96 -5.10 -17.27 3.87
C ARG A 96 -6.12 -16.65 2.93
N ARG A 97 -7.40 -16.81 3.26
CA ARG A 97 -8.51 -16.18 2.55
C ARG A 97 -9.52 -15.61 3.53
N ILE A 98 -9.89 -14.37 3.30
CA ILE A 98 -10.92 -13.63 4.02
C ILE A 98 -12.07 -13.43 3.04
N ARG A 99 -13.23 -13.99 3.35
CA ARG A 99 -14.46 -13.75 2.60
C ARG A 99 -15.58 -13.36 3.56
N GLN A 100 -15.94 -12.09 3.57
CA GLN A 100 -16.95 -11.57 4.49
C GLN A 100 -17.53 -10.24 4.02
N ARG A 101 -18.73 -9.95 4.50
CA ARG A 101 -19.36 -8.64 4.35
C ARG A 101 -19.08 -7.80 5.58
N VAL A 102 -18.64 -6.57 5.37
CA VAL A 102 -18.28 -5.64 6.44
C VAL A 102 -18.91 -4.28 6.21
N ARG A 103 -18.97 -3.48 7.28
CA ARG A 103 -19.21 -2.05 7.17
C ARG A 103 -17.88 -1.31 7.29
N LEU A 104 -17.53 -0.52 6.28
CA LEU A 104 -16.32 0.30 6.27
C LEU A 104 -16.71 1.77 6.33
N ASN A 105 -16.55 2.35 7.51
CA ASN A 105 -16.58 3.80 7.68
C ASN A 105 -15.27 4.40 7.14
N PRO A 106 -15.24 5.71 6.86
CA PRO A 106 -13.99 6.40 6.54
C PRO A 106 -12.96 6.21 7.66
N GLY A 107 -11.71 5.96 7.27
CA GLY A 107 -10.60 5.66 8.18
C GLY A 107 -10.30 4.17 8.35
N LEU A 108 -9.44 3.88 9.33
CA LEU A 108 -8.86 2.56 9.55
C LEU A 108 -9.83 1.60 10.27
N THR A 109 -10.06 0.43 9.67
CA THR A 109 -10.91 -0.64 10.19
C THR A 109 -10.16 -1.97 10.21
N LEU A 110 -10.11 -2.63 11.37
CA LEU A 110 -9.60 -4.01 11.47
C LEU A 110 -10.65 -4.98 10.92
N VAL A 111 -10.31 -5.74 9.88
CA VAL A 111 -11.24 -6.71 9.26
C VAL A 111 -10.90 -8.15 9.58
N ALA A 112 -9.64 -8.47 9.87
CA ALA A 112 -9.24 -9.79 10.32
C ALA A 112 -8.00 -9.70 11.21
N ALA A 113 -7.92 -10.58 12.20
CA ALA A 113 -6.73 -10.81 12.99
C ALA A 113 -6.53 -12.32 13.16
N PHE A 114 -5.31 -12.78 12.89
CA PHE A 114 -4.89 -14.15 13.02
C PHE A 114 -3.78 -14.21 14.06
N GLY A 115 -3.93 -15.10 15.04
CA GLY A 115 -2.86 -15.38 15.98
C GLY A 115 -1.69 -16.11 15.30
N PRO A 116 -0.59 -16.32 16.04
CA PRO A 116 0.51 -17.17 15.61
C PRO A 116 0.01 -18.56 15.18
N ASP A 117 0.63 -19.12 14.16
CA ASP A 117 0.36 -20.46 13.65
C ASP A 117 1.66 -21.26 13.41
N GLN A 118 1.52 -22.47 12.86
CA GLN A 118 2.65 -23.37 12.59
C GLN A 118 3.65 -22.85 11.54
N HIS A 119 3.31 -21.78 10.81
CA HIS A 119 4.14 -21.16 9.77
C HIS A 119 4.55 -19.71 10.11
N SER A 120 3.97 -19.11 11.16
CA SER A 120 4.31 -17.76 11.60
C SER A 120 4.11 -17.56 13.10
N HIS A 121 5.19 -17.15 13.78
CA HIS A 121 5.17 -16.91 15.23
C HIS A 121 4.65 -15.52 15.62
N THR A 122 4.45 -14.63 14.65
CA THR A 122 3.92 -13.29 14.88
C THR A 122 2.42 -13.25 14.57
N PRO A 123 1.62 -12.48 15.33
CA PRO A 123 0.24 -12.17 14.94
C PRO A 123 0.19 -11.46 13.59
N HIS A 124 -0.90 -11.67 12.85
CA HIS A 124 -1.16 -11.03 11.56
C HIS A 124 -2.50 -10.33 11.57
N ARG A 125 -2.53 -9.07 11.16
CA ARG A 125 -3.77 -8.30 11.08
C ARG A 125 -3.97 -7.79 9.66
N VAL A 126 -5.23 -7.76 9.24
CA VAL A 126 -5.64 -7.13 7.99
C VAL A 126 -6.49 -5.93 8.35
N LEU A 127 -6.02 -4.76 7.99
CA LEU A 127 -6.68 -3.48 8.21
C LEU A 127 -7.03 -2.86 6.86
N ILE A 128 -8.21 -2.28 6.77
CA ILE A 128 -8.66 -1.52 5.60
C ILE A 128 -8.81 -0.07 6.02
N ASP A 129 -8.10 0.84 5.36
CA ASP A 129 -8.24 2.27 5.52
C ASP A 129 -9.05 2.84 4.35
N ARG A 130 -10.31 3.21 4.62
CA ARG A 130 -11.18 3.82 3.60
C ARG A 130 -10.91 5.31 3.55
N GLN A 131 -10.26 5.76 2.49
CA GLN A 131 -9.99 7.17 2.24
C GLN A 131 -11.04 7.72 1.28
N ILE A 132 -11.95 8.53 1.80
CA ILE A 132 -12.82 9.33 0.94
C ILE A 132 -11.96 10.44 0.36
N SER A 133 -11.81 10.44 -0.96
CA SER A 133 -11.17 11.57 -1.62
C SER A 133 -12.19 12.69 -1.64
N ASP A 134 -12.02 13.69 -0.78
CA ASP A 134 -12.66 14.99 -1.01
C ASP A 134 -12.06 15.50 -2.33
N SER A 135 -12.85 15.44 -3.40
CA SER A 135 -12.48 16.09 -4.66
C SER A 135 -12.32 17.58 -4.36
N PRO A 136 -11.17 18.22 -4.66
CA PRO A 136 -11.11 19.67 -4.74
C PRO A 136 -12.01 20.20 -5.88
#